data_AF-A0A7U6KMH9-F1
#
_entry.id   AF-A0A7U6KMH9-F1
#
_cell.length_a   1.000
_cell.length_b   1.000
_cell.length_c   1.000
_cell.angle_alpha   90.00
_cell.angle_beta   90.00
_cell.angle_gamma   90.00
#
_symmetry.space_group_name_H-M   'P 1'
#
loop_
_entity.id
_entity.type
_entity.pdbx_description
1 polymer ?
#
loop_
_entity_poly.entity_id
_entity_poly.type
_entity_poly.pdbx_seq_one_letter_code
_entity_poly.pdbx_strand_id
1 'polypeptide(L)'
;MSISQTAKIDAPKTNKKNSYLSKLYDHEVNLNYLIIIVALYLVVTANIGFFEQVLDVYPFSKNVGFILSITGLLFGLMWLVLQLLCYRPIAKPVLIALLITAAICGYFTDAYGTIFDTNMLINSLETDQAEAMGLFAPSMVIRVLLLSVLPAVIISKIRLKRFTWQRSILQKTATLILSIAVIAACLLPFGDQYASFFRQHKEVRSYANPITPIYSTIKLVENYVNELRRPDTFTPTCDRCKARRSYQ
;
A
#
# COMPACT_ATOMS: atom_id res chain seq x y z
N MET A 1 73.88 -34.47 -12.59
CA MET A 1 73.71 -33.01 -12.39
C MET A 1 72.46 -32.58 -13.17
N SER A 2 71.35 -32.34 -12.48
CA SER A 2 70.83 -30.97 -12.21
C SER A 2 69.96 -30.46 -13.39
N ILE A 3 68.73 -29.99 -13.29
CA ILE A 3 67.79 -29.68 -12.20
C ILE A 3 66.38 -29.69 -12.82
N SER A 4 65.40 -30.17 -12.06
CA SER A 4 63.97 -30.06 -12.31
C SER A 4 63.49 -28.61 -12.18
N GLN A 5 62.68 -28.13 -13.12
CA GLN A 5 61.83 -26.94 -12.90
C GLN A 5 60.39 -27.26 -13.30
N THR A 6 59.62 -27.77 -12.34
CA THR A 6 58.16 -27.81 -12.42
C THR A 6 57.62 -26.45 -12.04
N ALA A 7 57.10 -25.71 -13.04
CA ALA A 7 56.34 -24.49 -12.82
C ALA A 7 55.10 -24.80 -11.96
N LYS A 8 55.01 -24.14 -10.80
CA LYS A 8 53.89 -24.23 -9.88
C LYS A 8 52.74 -23.40 -10.46
N ILE A 9 51.73 -24.07 -11.02
CA ILE A 9 50.49 -23.42 -11.43
C ILE A 9 49.69 -23.17 -10.16
N ASP A 10 49.71 -21.94 -9.68
CA ASP A 10 48.91 -21.51 -8.53
C ASP A 10 47.41 -21.59 -8.89
N ALA A 11 46.66 -22.38 -8.13
CA ALA A 11 45.23 -22.54 -8.27
C ALA A 11 44.50 -21.19 -8.08
N PRO A 12 43.43 -20.91 -8.84
CA PRO A 12 42.68 -19.67 -8.69
C PRO A 12 42.03 -19.63 -7.30
N LYS A 13 42.39 -18.62 -6.51
CA LYS A 13 41.78 -18.32 -5.21
C LYS A 13 40.30 -18.05 -5.41
N THR A 14 39.46 -19.07 -5.21
CA THR A 14 38.01 -18.95 -5.30
C THR A 14 37.52 -17.99 -4.22
N ASN A 15 36.97 -16.88 -4.68
CA ASN A 15 36.58 -15.73 -3.88
C ASN A 15 35.41 -16.09 -2.95
N LYS A 16 35.71 -16.33 -1.67
CA LYS A 16 34.77 -16.70 -0.59
C LYS A 16 33.56 -15.75 -0.50
N LYS A 17 33.70 -14.48 -0.93
CA LYS A 17 32.63 -13.47 -0.93
C LYS A 17 31.49 -13.79 -1.91
N ASN A 18 31.79 -14.42 -3.04
CA ASN A 18 30.77 -14.87 -4.01
C ASN A 18 29.92 -16.03 -3.47
N SER A 19 30.48 -16.85 -2.58
CA SER A 19 29.78 -18.00 -2.00
C SER A 19 28.70 -17.63 -0.97
N TYR A 20 28.81 -16.47 -0.31
CA TYR A 20 27.78 -16.00 0.63
C TYR A 20 26.63 -15.31 -0.11
N LEU A 21 26.96 -14.53 -1.16
CA LEU A 21 25.97 -13.84 -1.98
C LEU A 21 25.12 -14.82 -2.81
N SER A 22 25.69 -15.93 -3.30
CA SER A 22 24.92 -16.97 -3.98
C SER A 22 23.96 -17.71 -3.03
N LYS A 23 24.39 -17.97 -1.79
CA LYS A 23 23.58 -18.68 -0.79
C LYS A 23 22.34 -17.90 -0.32
N LEU A 24 22.41 -16.56 -0.31
CA LEU A 24 21.26 -15.68 -0.08
C LEU A 24 20.29 -15.63 -1.28
N TYR A 25 20.78 -15.93 -2.49
CA TYR A 25 20.00 -15.84 -3.73
C TYR A 25 19.21 -17.11 -4.08
N ASP A 26 19.56 -18.24 -3.47
CA ASP A 26 18.89 -19.53 -3.67
C ASP A 26 17.81 -19.83 -2.63
N HIS A 27 17.55 -18.91 -1.68
CA HIS A 27 16.47 -19.09 -0.71
C HIS A 27 15.12 -18.79 -1.35
N GLU A 28 14.36 -19.84 -1.66
CA GLU A 28 12.99 -19.70 -2.15
C GLU A 28 12.07 -19.22 -1.03
N VAL A 29 11.54 -18.00 -1.17
CA VAL A 29 10.62 -17.42 -0.18
C VAL A 29 9.19 -17.82 -0.53
N ASN A 30 8.41 -18.18 0.50
CA ASN A 30 6.98 -18.42 0.34
C ASN A 30 6.25 -17.06 0.23
N LEU A 31 5.42 -16.91 -0.80
CA LEU A 31 4.67 -15.70 -1.09
C LEU A 31 3.87 -15.16 0.11
N ASN A 32 3.29 -16.05 0.92
CA ASN A 32 2.50 -15.62 2.08
C ASN A 32 3.34 -14.90 3.13
N TYR A 33 4.57 -15.36 3.35
CA TYR A 33 5.50 -14.68 4.27
C TYR A 33 5.91 -13.32 3.72
N LEU A 34 6.15 -13.23 2.41
CA LEU A 34 6.45 -11.95 1.76
C LEU A 34 5.29 -10.96 1.94
N ILE A 35 4.05 -11.42 1.75
CA ILE A 35 2.85 -10.60 1.94
C ILE A 35 2.74 -10.08 3.38
N ILE A 36 2.98 -10.93 4.39
CA ILE A 36 2.97 -10.53 5.80
C ILE A 36 4.02 -9.44 6.07
N ILE A 37 5.24 -9.63 5.57
CA ILE A 37 6.33 -8.65 5.73
C ILE A 37 5.97 -7.32 5.07
N VAL A 38 5.43 -7.36 3.84
CA VAL A 38 5.03 -6.13 3.14
C VAL A 38 3.84 -5.45 3.83
N ALA A 39 2.87 -6.21 4.33
CA ALA A 39 1.74 -5.66 5.08
C ALA A 39 2.23 -4.90 6.32
N LEU A 40 3.11 -5.52 7.12
CA LEU A 40 3.70 -4.89 8.30
C LEU A 40 4.52 -3.65 7.91
N TYR A 41 5.31 -3.76 6.85
CA TYR A 41 6.10 -2.66 6.32
C TYR A 41 5.23 -1.46 5.94
N LEU A 42 4.12 -1.67 5.23
CA LEU A 42 3.20 -0.61 4.83
C LEU A 42 2.53 0.05 6.04
N VAL A 43 2.11 -0.74 7.03
CA VAL A 43 1.54 -0.21 8.28
C VAL A 43 2.53 0.72 8.96
N VAL A 44 3.79 0.32 9.09
CA VAL A 44 4.80 1.11 9.83
C VAL A 44 5.24 2.34 9.05
N THR A 45 5.39 2.25 7.73
CA THR A 45 6.07 3.29 6.93
C THR A 45 5.14 4.28 6.23
N ALA A 46 3.91 3.86 5.91
CA ALA A 46 2.97 4.67 5.12
C ALA A 46 1.81 5.25 5.93
N ASN A 47 1.65 4.83 7.19
CA ASN A 47 0.50 5.22 8.03
C ASN A 47 0.93 6.05 9.26
N ILE A 48 2.05 6.77 9.17
CA ILE A 48 2.54 7.62 10.28
C ILE A 48 1.50 8.70 10.60
N GLY A 49 1.05 9.47 9.60
CA GLY A 49 0.01 10.48 9.78
C GLY A 49 -1.31 9.89 10.30
N PHE A 50 -1.67 8.67 9.92
CA PHE A 50 -2.82 7.98 10.53
C PHE A 50 -2.63 7.77 12.04
N PHE A 51 -1.45 7.29 12.47
CA PHE A 51 -1.18 7.09 13.89
C PHE A 51 -1.08 8.41 14.67
N GLU A 52 -0.56 9.48 14.07
CA GLU A 52 -0.58 10.82 14.67
C GLU A 52 -2.01 11.27 14.96
N GLN A 53 -2.90 11.19 13.97
CA GLN A 53 -4.31 11.53 14.13
C GLN A 53 -5.03 10.64 15.16
N VAL A 54 -4.69 9.35 15.22
CA VAL A 54 -5.23 8.45 16.25
C VAL A 54 -4.74 8.82 17.65
N LEU A 55 -3.47 9.19 17.80
CA LEU A 55 -2.86 9.56 19.08
C LEU A 55 -3.38 10.89 19.62
N ASP A 56 -3.74 11.83 18.74
CA ASP A 56 -4.40 13.08 19.10
C ASP A 56 -5.79 12.82 19.71
N VAL A 57 -6.54 11.86 19.17
CA VAL A 57 -7.88 11.50 19.68
C VAL A 57 -7.78 10.60 20.92
N TYR A 58 -6.89 9.62 20.90
CA TYR A 58 -6.69 8.64 21.96
C TYR A 58 -5.25 8.70 22.47
N PRO A 59 -4.98 9.53 23.52
CA PRO A 59 -3.65 9.67 24.06
C PRO A 59 -3.05 8.33 24.52
N PHE A 60 -1.79 8.10 24.16
CA PHE A 60 -1.09 6.83 24.38
C PHE A 60 -1.12 6.37 25.84
N SER A 61 -0.92 7.29 26.79
CA SER A 61 -0.84 6.99 28.22
C SER A 61 -2.07 6.29 28.80
N LYS A 62 -3.26 6.51 28.22
CA LYS A 62 -4.52 5.96 28.71
C LYS A 62 -5.08 4.83 27.84
N ASN A 63 -4.66 4.74 26.58
CA ASN A 63 -5.30 3.91 25.57
C ASN A 63 -4.34 2.93 24.87
N VAL A 64 -3.26 2.52 25.54
CA VAL A 64 -2.24 1.60 24.96
C VAL A 64 -2.89 0.35 24.34
N GLY A 65 -3.85 -0.28 25.02
CA GLY A 65 -4.55 -1.46 24.52
C GLY A 65 -5.32 -1.20 23.23
N PHE A 66 -6.01 -0.06 23.15
CA PHE A 66 -6.75 0.35 21.95
C PHE A 66 -5.81 0.68 20.79
N ILE A 67 -4.68 1.33 21.06
CA ILE A 67 -3.68 1.68 20.03
C ILE A 67 -2.99 0.43 19.48
N LEU A 68 -2.69 -0.54 20.34
CA LEU A 68 -2.18 -1.83 19.89
C LEU A 68 -3.24 -2.56 19.04
N SER A 69 -4.50 -2.51 19.47
CA SER A 69 -5.61 -3.09 18.73
C SER A 69 -5.81 -2.43 17.36
N ILE A 70 -5.81 -1.10 17.25
CA ILE A 70 -6.03 -0.40 15.97
C ILE A 70 -4.86 -0.62 15.01
N THR A 71 -3.64 -0.73 15.54
CA THR A 71 -2.45 -1.14 14.77
C THR A 71 -2.63 -2.56 14.23
N GLY A 72 -3.05 -3.49 15.09
CA GLY A 72 -3.33 -4.88 14.71
C GLY A 72 -4.49 -5.01 13.71
N LEU A 73 -5.53 -4.20 13.86
CA LEU A 73 -6.65 -4.12 12.93
C LEU A 73 -6.20 -3.64 11.56
N LEU A 74 -5.44 -2.54 11.51
CA LEU A 74 -4.91 -1.99 10.26
C LEU A 74 -3.98 -3.01 9.57
N PHE A 75 -3.12 -3.68 10.33
CA PHE A 75 -2.28 -4.77 9.84
C PHE A 75 -3.11 -5.94 9.30
N GLY A 76 -4.11 -6.39 10.05
CA GLY A 76 -4.99 -7.49 9.63
C GLY A 76 -5.75 -7.18 8.35
N LEU A 77 -6.27 -5.94 8.21
CA LEU A 77 -6.95 -5.47 7.01
C LEU A 77 -5.99 -5.38 5.81
N MET A 78 -4.81 -4.78 6.00
CA MET A 78 -3.79 -4.71 4.95
C MET A 78 -3.38 -6.10 4.48
N TRP A 79 -3.12 -7.00 5.44
CA TRP A 79 -2.75 -8.38 5.15
C TRP A 79 -3.86 -9.11 4.38
N LEU A 80 -5.12 -8.97 4.81
CA LEU A 80 -6.27 -9.57 4.15
C LEU A 80 -6.39 -9.09 2.70
N VAL A 81 -6.33 -7.77 2.46
CA VAL A 81 -6.42 -7.18 1.12
C VAL A 81 -5.26 -7.64 0.23
N LEU A 82 -4.03 -7.58 0.74
CA LEU A 82 -2.86 -8.06 0.02
C LEU A 82 -2.96 -9.55 -0.33
N GLN A 83 -3.47 -10.36 0.60
CA GLN A 83 -3.63 -11.80 0.38
C GLN A 83 -4.68 -12.09 -0.69
N LEU A 84 -5.76 -11.29 -0.76
CA LEU A 84 -6.76 -11.39 -1.82
C LEU A 84 -6.18 -10.96 -3.18
N LEU A 85 -5.48 -9.82 -3.23
CA LEU A 85 -4.98 -9.24 -4.47
C LEU A 85 -3.76 -9.97 -5.05
N CYS A 86 -2.88 -10.49 -4.20
CA CYS A 86 -1.64 -11.12 -4.63
C CYS A 86 -1.86 -12.59 -5.04
N TYR A 87 -1.73 -12.84 -6.34
CA TYR A 87 -1.55 -14.18 -6.90
C TYR A 87 -0.16 -14.26 -7.54
N ARG A 88 0.45 -15.44 -7.51
CA ARG A 88 1.87 -15.62 -7.88
C ARG A 88 2.38 -14.85 -9.12
N PRO A 89 1.71 -14.87 -10.30
CA PRO A 89 2.23 -14.16 -11.47
C PRO A 89 2.18 -12.64 -11.32
N ILE A 90 1.17 -12.12 -10.62
CA ILE A 90 0.94 -10.67 -10.46
C ILE A 90 1.41 -10.13 -9.10
N ALA A 91 1.85 -11.00 -8.19
CA ALA A 91 2.20 -10.60 -6.83
C ALA A 91 3.33 -9.57 -6.80
N LYS A 92 4.39 -9.77 -7.61
CA LYS A 92 5.50 -8.82 -7.68
C LYS A 92 5.06 -7.43 -8.16
N PRO A 93 4.43 -7.27 -9.34
CA PRO A 93 4.02 -5.94 -9.79
C PRO A 93 2.99 -5.30 -8.86
N VAL A 94 2.05 -6.07 -8.29
CA VAL A 94 1.07 -5.55 -7.31
C VAL A 94 1.77 -5.00 -6.06
N LEU A 95 2.68 -5.76 -5.46
CA LEU A 95 3.41 -5.31 -4.26
C LEU A 95 4.25 -4.06 -4.55
N ILE A 96 4.91 -4.00 -5.71
CA ILE A 96 5.71 -2.85 -6.12
C ILE A 96 4.81 -1.62 -6.31
N ALA A 97 3.68 -1.76 -7.02
CA ALA A 97 2.74 -0.67 -7.23
C ALA A 97 2.20 -0.14 -5.88
N LEU A 98 1.81 -1.03 -4.97
CA LEU A 98 1.35 -0.65 -3.63
C LEU A 98 2.42 0.09 -2.82
N LEU A 99 3.69 -0.34 -2.89
CA LEU A 99 4.79 0.36 -2.22
C LEU A 99 5.00 1.78 -2.77
N ILE A 100 4.92 1.95 -4.10
CA ILE A 100 5.04 3.28 -4.74
C ILE A 100 3.87 4.17 -4.31
N THR A 101 2.63 3.70 -4.47
CA THR A 101 1.44 4.44 -4.05
C THR A 101 1.50 4.81 -2.57
N ALA A 102 1.87 3.86 -1.70
CA ALA A 102 1.95 4.11 -0.26
C ALA A 102 3.05 5.12 0.10
N ALA A 103 4.20 5.09 -0.55
CA ALA A 103 5.28 6.05 -0.29
C ALA A 103 4.92 7.47 -0.76
N ILE A 104 4.28 7.59 -1.92
CA ILE A 104 3.83 8.89 -2.46
C ILE A 104 2.69 9.44 -1.61
N CYS A 105 1.60 8.70 -1.45
CA CYS A 105 0.44 9.15 -0.70
C CYS A 105 0.80 9.38 0.78
N GLY A 106 1.55 8.47 1.39
CA GLY A 106 2.04 8.63 2.75
C GLY A 106 2.92 9.88 2.93
N TYR A 107 3.74 10.24 1.94
CA TYR A 107 4.50 11.50 1.99
C TYR A 107 3.58 12.71 2.07
N PHE A 108 2.60 12.80 1.17
CA PHE A 108 1.69 13.95 1.12
C PHE A 108 0.78 14.01 2.34
N THR A 109 0.35 12.86 2.84
CA THR A 109 -0.41 12.78 4.09
C THR A 109 0.42 13.25 5.28
N ASP A 110 1.67 12.82 5.41
CA ASP A 110 2.50 13.19 6.55
C ASP A 110 3.00 14.64 6.46
N ALA A 111 3.36 15.12 5.27
CA ALA A 111 3.95 16.45 5.08
C ALA A 111 2.89 17.57 5.02
N TYR A 112 1.71 17.29 4.50
CA TYR A 112 0.67 18.30 4.22
C TYR A 112 -0.69 17.96 4.81
N GLY A 113 -0.84 16.84 5.56
CA GLY A 113 -2.13 16.40 6.08
C GLY A 113 -3.13 16.02 4.98
N THR A 114 -2.64 15.75 3.76
CA THR A 114 -3.52 15.57 2.60
C THR A 114 -4.20 14.21 2.60
N ILE A 115 -5.52 14.22 2.39
CA ILE A 115 -6.36 13.03 2.24
C ILE A 115 -6.69 12.82 0.76
N PHE A 116 -6.38 11.63 0.25
CA PHE A 116 -6.60 11.25 -1.16
C PHE A 116 -8.04 10.81 -1.42
N ASP A 117 -8.99 11.74 -1.24
CA ASP A 117 -10.39 11.55 -1.60
C ASP A 117 -10.62 11.76 -3.11
N THR A 118 -11.78 11.32 -3.61
CA THR A 118 -12.16 11.46 -5.03
C THR A 118 -12.01 12.89 -5.55
N ASN A 119 -12.37 13.91 -4.76
CA ASN A 119 -12.22 15.31 -5.13
C ASN A 119 -10.75 15.72 -5.25
N MET A 120 -9.88 15.24 -4.35
CA MET A 120 -8.45 15.52 -4.45
C MET A 120 -7.85 14.88 -5.70
N LEU A 121 -8.29 13.67 -6.07
CA LEU A 121 -7.86 13.02 -7.31
C LEU A 121 -8.28 13.83 -8.54
N ILE A 122 -9.53 14.30 -8.61
CA ILE A 122 -10.01 15.15 -9.71
C ILE A 122 -9.18 16.44 -9.78
N ASN A 123 -9.05 17.14 -8.66
CA ASN A 123 -8.26 18.39 -8.60
C ASN A 123 -6.81 18.15 -9.04
N SER A 124 -6.19 17.05 -8.60
CA SER A 124 -4.81 16.69 -8.97
C SER A 124 -4.65 16.40 -10.46
N LEU A 125 -5.69 15.88 -11.12
CA LEU A 125 -5.70 15.64 -12.57
C LEU A 125 -5.89 16.93 -13.38
N GLU A 126 -6.56 17.92 -12.79
CA GLU A 126 -6.80 19.25 -13.39
C GLU A 126 -5.68 20.26 -13.08
N THR A 127 -4.76 19.93 -12.16
CA THR A 127 -3.71 20.83 -11.67
C THR A 127 -2.69 21.19 -12.76
N ASP A 128 -2.27 22.46 -12.79
CA ASP A 128 -1.26 22.97 -13.73
C ASP A 128 0.16 22.46 -13.39
N GLN A 129 1.02 22.34 -14.41
CA GLN A 129 2.40 21.88 -14.23
C GLN A 129 3.21 22.76 -13.27
N ALA A 130 2.96 24.07 -13.23
CA ALA A 130 3.66 24.99 -12.33
C ALA A 130 3.30 24.74 -10.86
N GLU A 131 2.04 24.43 -10.57
CA GLU A 131 1.57 24.08 -9.21
C GLU A 131 2.08 22.70 -8.78
N ALA A 132 2.08 21.74 -9.70
CA ALA A 132 2.62 20.40 -9.46
C ALA A 132 4.12 20.44 -9.13
N MET A 133 4.93 21.24 -9.85
CA MET A 133 6.36 21.39 -9.59
C MET A 133 6.67 22.04 -8.25
N GLY A 134 5.81 22.94 -7.76
CA GLY A 134 5.95 23.55 -6.43
C GLY A 134 5.81 22.54 -5.27
N LEU A 135 5.14 21.41 -5.52
CA LEU A 135 4.95 20.33 -4.54
C LEU A 135 6.08 19.28 -4.56
N PHE A 136 6.94 19.29 -5.59
CA PHE A 136 8.07 18.37 -5.67
C PHE A 136 9.20 18.80 -4.72
N ALA A 137 9.21 18.20 -3.53
CA ALA A 137 10.28 18.39 -2.56
C ALA A 137 11.37 17.30 -2.70
N PRO A 138 12.67 17.62 -2.53
CA PRO A 138 13.74 16.62 -2.49
C PRO A 138 13.53 15.54 -1.43
N SER A 139 12.89 15.88 -0.31
CA SER A 139 12.47 14.95 0.75
C SER A 139 11.51 13.87 0.25
N MET A 140 10.60 14.21 -0.66
CA MET A 140 9.69 13.26 -1.30
C MET A 140 10.49 12.23 -2.10
N VAL A 141 11.45 12.68 -2.91
CA VAL A 141 12.29 11.81 -3.74
C VAL A 141 13.09 10.84 -2.86
N ILE A 142 13.70 11.34 -1.78
CA ILE A 142 14.42 10.50 -0.81
C ILE A 142 13.48 9.46 -0.20
N ARG A 143 12.27 9.86 0.21
CA ARG A 143 11.28 8.95 0.79
C ARG A 143 10.86 7.86 -0.20
N VAL A 144 10.58 8.22 -1.46
CA VAL A 144 10.21 7.24 -2.50
C VAL A 144 11.38 6.30 -2.82
N LEU A 145 12.60 6.82 -2.91
CA LEU A 145 13.78 5.99 -3.17
C LEU A 145 14.03 4.98 -2.05
N LEU A 146 13.99 5.44 -0.80
CA LEU A 146 14.27 4.59 0.37
C LEU A 146 13.10 3.66 0.70
N LEU A 147 11.87 4.17 0.70
CA LEU A 147 10.71 3.42 1.17
C LEU A 147 9.95 2.66 0.09
N SER A 148 10.22 2.91 -1.19
CA SER A 148 9.58 2.20 -2.30
C SER A 148 10.58 1.54 -3.24
N VAL A 149 11.52 2.29 -3.84
CA VAL A 149 12.44 1.72 -4.85
C VAL A 149 13.34 0.65 -4.24
N LEU A 150 13.93 0.91 -3.07
CA LEU A 150 14.76 -0.07 -2.38
C LEU A 150 14.02 -1.38 -2.07
N PRO A 151 12.86 -1.38 -1.38
CA PRO A 151 12.10 -2.62 -1.14
C PRO A 151 11.57 -3.25 -2.43
N ALA A 152 11.20 -2.46 -3.46
CA ALA A 152 10.79 -2.98 -4.76
C ALA A 152 11.90 -3.76 -5.46
N VAL A 153 13.15 -3.27 -5.40
CA VAL A 153 14.33 -3.98 -5.94
C VAL A 153 14.60 -5.26 -5.15
N ILE A 154 14.39 -5.26 -3.83
CA ILE A 154 14.52 -6.48 -3.02
C ILE A 154 13.45 -7.50 -3.46
N ILE A 155 12.18 -7.09 -3.55
CA ILE A 155 11.06 -7.96 -3.96
C ILE A 155 11.25 -8.52 -5.37
N SER A 156 11.76 -7.73 -6.31
CA SER A 156 11.98 -8.18 -7.69
C SER A 156 13.04 -9.28 -7.76
N LYS A 157 14.09 -9.21 -6.93
CA LYS A 157 15.17 -10.21 -6.84
C LYS A 157 14.78 -11.50 -6.11
N ILE A 158 13.78 -11.47 -5.23
CA ILE A 158 13.33 -12.66 -4.50
C ILE A 158 12.76 -13.73 -5.45
N ARG A 159 13.21 -14.98 -5.29
CA ARG A 159 12.66 -16.15 -5.98
C ARG A 159 11.48 -16.71 -5.18
N LEU A 160 10.30 -16.76 -5.81
CA LEU A 160 9.08 -17.27 -5.18
C LEU A 160 8.98 -18.79 -5.31
N LYS A 161 8.84 -19.47 -4.16
CA LYS A 161 8.73 -20.94 -4.09
C LYS A 161 7.56 -21.49 -4.89
N ARG A 162 7.78 -22.60 -5.63
CA ARG A 162 6.72 -23.36 -6.33
C ARG A 162 6.09 -24.35 -5.34
N PHE A 163 4.80 -24.19 -5.07
CA PHE A 163 4.00 -25.21 -4.38
C PHE A 163 3.02 -25.87 -5.35
N THR A 164 2.58 -27.09 -5.02
CA THR A 164 1.47 -27.75 -5.71
C THR A 164 0.19 -26.91 -5.54
N TRP A 165 -0.74 -27.03 -6.49
CA TRP A 165 -1.97 -26.22 -6.48
C TRP A 165 -2.79 -26.42 -5.20
N GLN A 166 -2.93 -27.67 -4.73
CA GLN A 166 -3.61 -28.00 -3.48
C GLN A 166 -2.97 -27.35 -2.25
N ARG A 167 -1.63 -27.45 -2.11
CA ARG A 167 -0.92 -26.81 -0.99
C ARG A 167 -1.01 -25.28 -1.06
N SER A 168 -1.00 -24.71 -2.26
CA SER A 168 -1.13 -23.26 -2.47
C SER A 168 -2.51 -22.76 -2.02
N ILE A 169 -3.58 -23.49 -2.38
CA ILE A 169 -4.94 -23.17 -1.93
C ILE A 169 -5.05 -23.30 -0.42
N LEU A 170 -4.60 -24.42 0.15
CA LEU A 170 -4.69 -24.66 1.58
C LEU A 170 -3.96 -23.57 2.38
N GLN A 171 -2.73 -23.24 1.99
CA GLN A 171 -1.97 -22.16 2.63
C GLN A 171 -2.66 -20.80 2.46
N LYS A 172 -3.21 -20.51 1.28
CA LYS A 172 -3.91 -19.24 1.03
C LYS A 172 -5.18 -19.12 1.88
N THR A 173 -6.00 -20.17 1.94
CA THR A 173 -7.20 -20.24 2.79
C THR A 173 -6.84 -20.11 4.27
N ALA A 174 -5.81 -20.84 4.73
CA ALA A 174 -5.35 -20.75 6.12
C ALA A 174 -4.91 -19.32 6.49
N THR A 175 -4.15 -18.65 5.61
CA THR A 175 -3.73 -17.26 5.84
C THR A 175 -4.87 -16.26 5.81
N LEU A 176 -5.89 -16.49 4.96
CA LEU A 176 -7.09 -15.64 4.94
C LEU A 176 -7.87 -15.77 6.24
N ILE A 177 -8.13 -17.00 6.70
CA ILE A 177 -8.78 -17.25 7.98
C ILE A 177 -8.00 -16.62 9.12
N LEU A 178 -6.66 -16.75 9.12
CA LEU A 178 -5.81 -16.16 10.13
C LEU A 178 -5.86 -14.62 10.12
N SER A 179 -5.88 -13.98 8.95
CA SER A 179 -6.04 -12.52 8.86
C SER A 179 -7.38 -12.05 9.43
N ILE A 180 -8.48 -12.78 9.16
CA ILE A 180 -9.81 -12.49 9.72
C ILE A 180 -9.81 -12.69 11.23
N ALA A 181 -9.15 -13.75 11.72
CA ALA A 181 -9.02 -14.01 13.15
C ALA A 181 -8.26 -12.88 13.86
N VAL A 182 -7.19 -12.34 13.26
CA VAL A 182 -6.46 -11.17 13.79
C VAL A 182 -7.37 -9.94 13.85
N ILE A 183 -8.13 -9.67 12.78
CA ILE A 183 -9.10 -8.56 12.75
C ILE A 183 -10.14 -8.71 13.88
N ALA A 184 -10.73 -9.89 14.02
CA ALA A 184 -11.71 -10.17 15.07
C ALA A 184 -11.11 -10.05 16.47
N ALA A 185 -9.91 -10.58 16.69
CA ALA A 185 -9.21 -10.49 17.97
C ALA A 185 -8.89 -9.04 18.36
N CYS A 186 -8.69 -8.15 17.38
CA CYS A 186 -8.51 -6.72 17.64
C CYS A 186 -9.84 -6.01 17.92
N LEU A 187 -10.88 -6.27 17.11
CA LEU A 187 -12.18 -5.57 17.22
C LEU A 187 -12.98 -5.95 18.46
N LEU A 188 -13.09 -7.24 18.77
CA LEU A 188 -14.03 -7.74 19.79
C LEU A 188 -13.76 -7.18 21.20
N PRO A 189 -12.51 -7.08 21.70
CA PRO A 189 -12.26 -6.57 23.04
C PRO A 189 -12.54 -5.07 23.22
N PHE A 190 -12.53 -4.30 22.12
CA PHE A 190 -12.62 -2.84 22.14
C PHE A 190 -13.83 -2.31 21.34
N GLY A 191 -14.90 -3.12 21.24
CA GLY A 191 -16.06 -2.84 20.39
C GLY A 191 -16.67 -1.44 20.58
N ASP A 192 -16.82 -0.98 21.83
CA ASP A 192 -17.38 0.35 22.14
C ASP A 192 -16.48 1.50 21.68
N GLN A 193 -15.17 1.37 21.89
CA GLN A 193 -14.19 2.37 21.45
C GLN A 193 -14.14 2.43 19.91
N TYR A 194 -14.16 1.28 19.25
CA TYR A 194 -14.28 1.23 17.79
C TYR A 194 -15.58 1.82 17.29
N ALA A 195 -16.71 1.55 17.94
CA ALA A 195 -18.00 2.12 17.57
C ALA A 195 -17.99 3.65 17.71
N SER A 196 -17.32 4.21 18.72
CA SER A 196 -17.12 5.66 18.85
C SER A 196 -16.19 6.19 17.76
N PHE A 197 -15.03 5.55 17.56
CA PHE A 197 -14.04 5.91 16.55
C PHE A 197 -14.65 5.95 15.14
N PHE A 198 -15.37 4.91 14.75
CA PHE A 198 -16.00 4.82 13.42
C PHE A 198 -17.15 5.81 13.23
N ARG A 199 -17.84 6.24 14.31
CA ARG A 199 -18.94 7.21 14.24
C ARG A 199 -18.44 8.66 14.23
N GLN A 200 -17.50 8.98 15.10
CA GLN A 200 -17.05 10.35 15.38
C GLN A 200 -15.82 10.76 14.57
N HIS A 201 -14.91 9.84 14.27
CA HIS A 201 -13.61 10.14 13.64
C HIS A 201 -13.55 9.58 12.22
N LYS A 202 -14.55 9.92 11.41
CA LYS A 202 -14.66 9.43 10.03
C LYS A 202 -13.45 9.83 9.19
N GLU A 203 -12.94 11.04 9.40
CA GLU A 203 -11.80 11.63 8.70
C GLU A 203 -10.50 10.89 9.00
N VAL A 204 -10.24 10.52 10.26
CA VAL A 204 -9.02 9.81 10.67
C VAL A 204 -8.83 8.52 9.88
N ARG A 205 -9.91 7.83 9.53
CA ARG A 205 -9.87 6.59 8.72
C ARG A 205 -9.38 6.82 7.30
N SER A 206 -9.62 8.01 6.75
CA SER A 206 -9.21 8.35 5.38
C SER A 206 -7.70 8.57 5.28
N TYR A 207 -6.99 8.75 6.39
CA TYR A 207 -5.52 8.83 6.42
C TYR A 207 -4.82 7.47 6.17
N ALA A 208 -5.57 6.36 6.13
CA ALA A 208 -5.00 5.02 5.94
C ALA A 208 -4.48 4.78 4.51
N ASN A 209 -3.15 4.74 4.35
CA ASN A 209 -2.48 4.56 3.07
C ASN A 209 -1.90 3.14 2.93
N PRO A 210 -2.00 2.50 1.75
CA PRO A 210 -2.55 2.98 0.47
C PRO A 210 -4.04 2.65 0.25
N ILE A 211 -4.80 2.21 1.27
CA ILE A 211 -6.19 1.76 1.11
C ILE A 211 -7.09 2.89 0.60
N THR A 212 -7.05 4.08 1.22
CA THR A 212 -7.92 5.20 0.83
C THR A 212 -7.69 5.65 -0.62
N PRO A 213 -6.45 5.93 -1.07
CA PRO A 213 -6.21 6.30 -2.48
C PRO A 213 -6.75 5.27 -3.50
N ILE A 214 -6.58 3.97 -3.20
CA ILE A 214 -7.06 2.88 -4.07
C ILE A 214 -8.59 2.88 -4.12
N TYR A 215 -9.25 2.96 -2.96
CA TYR A 215 -10.70 3.02 -2.88
C TYR A 215 -11.26 4.25 -3.63
N SER A 216 -10.66 5.42 -3.42
CA SER A 216 -11.07 6.68 -4.09
C SER A 216 -10.92 6.61 -5.61
N THR A 217 -9.87 5.95 -6.10
CA THR A 217 -9.64 5.76 -7.53
C THR A 217 -10.65 4.81 -8.13
N ILE A 218 -10.93 3.68 -7.48
CA ILE A 218 -11.97 2.73 -7.93
C ILE A 218 -13.33 3.43 -7.99
N LYS A 219 -13.70 4.16 -6.93
CA LYS A 219 -14.96 4.91 -6.88
C LYS A 219 -15.06 5.98 -7.97
N LEU A 220 -13.96 6.67 -8.27
CA LEU A 220 -13.91 7.66 -9.35
C LEU A 220 -14.18 7.00 -10.71
N VAL A 221 -13.50 5.88 -10.98
CA VAL A 221 -13.68 5.13 -12.23
C VAL A 221 -15.10 4.59 -12.34
N GLU A 222 -15.67 4.06 -11.27
CA GLU A 222 -17.07 3.60 -11.23
C GLU A 222 -18.04 4.74 -11.56
N ASN A 223 -17.85 5.91 -10.95
CA ASN A 223 -18.68 7.08 -11.22
C ASN A 223 -18.58 7.51 -12.69
N TYR A 224 -17.37 7.57 -13.24
CA TYR A 224 -17.13 7.94 -14.63
C TYR A 224 -17.74 6.93 -15.61
N VAL A 225 -17.57 5.63 -15.35
CA VAL A 225 -18.19 4.55 -16.16
C VAL A 225 -19.71 4.61 -16.09
N ASN A 226 -20.28 4.88 -14.91
CA ASN A 226 -21.71 5.02 -14.74
C ASN A 226 -22.27 6.24 -15.49
N GLU A 227 -21.52 7.34 -15.52
CA GLU A 227 -21.86 8.55 -16.27
C GLU A 227 -21.88 8.26 -17.78
N LEU A 228 -20.84 7.60 -18.31
CA LEU A 228 -20.79 7.15 -19.70
C LEU A 228 -21.88 6.13 -20.06
N ARG A 229 -22.38 5.37 -19.08
CA ARG A 229 -23.43 4.36 -19.27
C ARG A 229 -24.83 4.97 -19.27
N ARG A 230 -25.02 6.21 -18.81
CA ARG A 230 -26.33 6.86 -18.88
C ARG A 230 -26.63 7.19 -20.35
N PRO A 231 -27.67 6.60 -20.96
CA PRO A 231 -28.11 7.07 -22.27
C PRO A 231 -28.55 8.52 -22.08
N ASP A 232 -27.94 9.40 -22.85
CA ASP A 232 -28.07 10.85 -22.77
C ASP A 232 -29.45 11.29 -22.27
N THR A 233 -29.53 11.76 -21.02
CA THR A 233 -30.47 12.85 -20.77
C THR A 233 -29.90 14.06 -21.48
N PHE A 234 -30.12 14.08 -22.79
CA PHE A 234 -30.25 15.28 -23.60
C PHE A 234 -31.46 16.02 -23.04
N THR A 235 -31.32 16.63 -21.86
CA THR A 235 -32.15 17.77 -21.52
C THR A 235 -31.47 18.95 -22.19
N PRO A 236 -31.94 19.44 -23.35
CA PRO A 236 -31.58 20.78 -23.75
C PRO A 236 -32.08 21.66 -22.61
N THR A 237 -31.18 22.23 -21.83
CA THR A 237 -31.48 23.42 -21.04
C THR A 237 -31.93 24.46 -22.06
N CYS A 238 -33.24 24.53 -22.27
CA CYS A 238 -33.86 25.54 -23.10
C CYS A 238 -33.79 26.85 -22.31
N ASP A 239 -32.61 27.48 -22.34
CA ASP A 239 -32.35 28.80 -21.77
C ASP A 239 -33.21 29.91 -22.40
N ARG A 240 -34.02 29.60 -23.42
CA ARG A 240 -35.02 30.51 -24.00
C ARG A 240 -36.39 30.51 -23.30
N CYS A 241 -36.70 29.58 -22.40
CA CYS A 241 -38.02 29.56 -21.75
C CYS A 241 -38.17 30.55 -20.58
N LYS A 242 -37.08 31.18 -20.11
CA LYS A 242 -37.14 32.19 -19.03
C LYS A 242 -37.50 33.60 -19.50
N ALA A 243 -37.44 33.90 -20.79
CA ALA A 243 -37.61 35.28 -21.29
C ALA A 243 -39.07 35.70 -21.59
N ARG A 244 -40.07 34.82 -21.41
CA ARG A 244 -41.47 35.10 -21.78
C ARG A 244 -42.46 35.25 -20.61
N ARG A 245 -41.97 35.37 -19.37
CA ARG A 245 -42.81 35.52 -18.17
C ARG A 245 -42.72 36.88 -17.48
N SER A 246 -42.08 37.87 -18.09
CA SER A 246 -41.91 39.21 -17.53
C SER A 246 -42.79 40.30 -18.17
N TYR A 247 -43.76 39.92 -19.00
CA TYR A 247 -44.75 40.82 -19.59
C TYR A 247 -46.16 40.24 -19.45
N GLN A 248 -46.62 40.05 -18.21
CA GLN A 248 -48.02 40.06 -17.83
C GLN A 248 -48.14 40.73 -16.46
#